data_AF-A0A7W3T7K3-F1
#
_entry.id   AF-A0A7W3T7K3-F1
#
_cell.length_a   1.000
_cell.length_b   1.000
_cell.length_c   1.000
_cell.angle_alpha   90.00
_cell.angle_beta   90.00
_cell.angle_gamma   90.00
#
_symmetry.space_group_name_H-M   'P 1'
#
loop_
_entity.id
_entity.type
_entity.pdbx_description
1 polymer ?
#
loop_
_entity_poly.entity_id
_entity_poly.type
_entity_poly.pdbx_seq_one_letter_code
_entity_poly.pdbx_strand_id
1 'polypeptide(L)'
;MAEFLRSARTRLTPREAGLDAPGPGRRRVSGLRREELAQLAGVSVDYYTRLEQGRSRSASPEVLDALATALHLNDAERNHLHTLARPRPRP
;
A
#
# COMPACT_ATOMS: atom_id res chain seq x y z
N MET A 1 10.89 0.31 1.40
CA MET A 1 9.51 0.62 0.99
C MET A 1 8.73 -0.62 0.58
N ALA A 2 9.20 -1.41 -0.39
CA ALA A 2 8.50 -2.59 -0.90
C ALA A 2 8.01 -3.57 0.18
N GLU A 3 8.88 -3.97 1.11
CA GLU A 3 8.52 -4.89 2.21
C GLU A 3 7.53 -4.28 3.18
N PHE A 4 7.71 -3.00 3.52
CA PHE A 4 6.78 -2.26 4.38
C PHE A 4 5.38 -2.20 3.79
N LEU A 5 5.23 -1.84 2.50
CA LEU A 5 3.94 -1.83 1.80
C LEU A 5 3.29 -3.22 1.79
N ARG A 6 4.07 -4.27 1.52
CA ARG A 6 3.59 -5.65 1.53
C ARG A 6 3.07 -6.05 2.92
N SER A 7 3.84 -5.77 3.97
CA SER A 7 3.48 -6.09 5.36
C SER A 7 2.23 -5.34 5.81
N ALA A 8 2.15 -4.04 5.52
CA ALA A 8 0.98 -3.22 5.84
C ALA A 8 -0.28 -3.74 5.14
N ARG A 9 -0.19 -4.06 3.84
CA ARG A 9 -1.31 -4.59 3.05
C ARG A 9 -1.79 -5.96 3.55
N THR A 10 -0.89 -6.83 3.99
CA THR A 10 -1.28 -8.15 4.52
C THR A 10 -1.90 -8.09 5.90
N ARG A 11 -1.61 -7.03 6.68
CA ARG A 11 -2.16 -6.82 8.02
C ARG A 11 -3.58 -6.23 7.97
N LEU A 12 -3.84 -5.35 7.00
CA LEU A 12 -5.15 -4.70 6.88
C LEU A 12 -6.17 -5.64 6.22
N THR A 13 -7.29 -5.85 6.89
CA THR A 13 -8.41 -6.59 6.31
C THR A 13 -9.23 -5.67 5.40
N PRO A 14 -9.98 -6.25 4.44
CA PRO A 14 -10.80 -5.47 3.51
C PRO A 14 -11.89 -4.70 4.24
N ARG A 15 -12.47 -5.31 5.28
CA ARG A 15 -13.50 -4.69 6.12
C ARG A 15 -12.94 -3.48 6.87
N GLU A 16 -11.73 -3.60 7.42
CA GLU A 16 -11.06 -2.46 8.05
C GLU A 16 -10.75 -1.36 7.04
N ALA A 17 -10.41 -1.71 5.80
CA ALA A 17 -10.19 -0.77 4.70
C ALA A 17 -11.49 -0.17 4.10
N GLY A 18 -12.66 -0.44 4.71
CA GLY A 18 -13.95 0.09 4.24
C GLY A 18 -14.52 -0.60 3.01
N LEU A 19 -14.02 -1.79 2.64
CA LEU A 19 -14.53 -2.58 1.53
C LEU A 19 -15.52 -3.65 2.02
N ASP A 20 -16.66 -3.73 1.35
CA ASP A 20 -17.58 -4.85 1.50
C ASP A 20 -16.92 -6.12 0.95
N ALA A 21 -16.44 -6.98 1.85
CA ALA A 21 -15.87 -8.25 1.45
C ALA A 21 -16.99 -9.15 0.88
N PRO A 22 -16.87 -9.67 -0.36
CA PRO A 22 -17.85 -10.63 -0.87
C PRO A 22 -17.90 -11.85 0.06
N GLY A 23 -19.10 -12.41 0.23
CA GLY A 23 -19.40 -13.49 1.17
C GLY A 23 -18.47 -14.71 1.07
N PRO A 24 -18.53 -15.60 2.08
CA PRO A 24 -17.60 -16.73 2.22
C PRO A 24 -17.69 -17.65 0.98
N GLY A 25 -16.69 -17.60 0.11
CA GLY A 25 -16.67 -18.48 -1.07
C GLY A 25 -15.63 -18.20 -2.15
N ARG A 26 -14.95 -17.05 -2.19
CA ARG A 26 -14.01 -16.75 -3.31
C ARG A 26 -12.75 -15.96 -2.96
N ARG A 27 -12.43 -15.79 -1.68
CA ARG A 27 -11.24 -15.04 -1.26
C ARG A 27 -10.08 -15.98 -0.96
N ARG A 28 -9.03 -15.93 -1.79
CA ARG A 28 -7.78 -16.71 -1.62
C ARG A 28 -6.74 -16.03 -0.71
N VAL A 29 -6.97 -14.77 -0.33
CA VAL A 29 -6.05 -13.94 0.46
C VAL A 29 -6.79 -13.35 1.65
N SER A 30 -6.19 -13.51 2.85
CA SER A 30 -6.72 -13.02 4.12
C SER A 30 -6.61 -11.50 4.27
N GLY A 31 -5.58 -10.89 3.67
CA GLY A 31 -5.39 -9.43 3.65
C GLY A 31 -5.98 -8.75 2.41
N LEU A 32 -5.75 -7.43 2.32
CA LEU A 32 -6.15 -6.59 1.20
C LEU A 32 -5.46 -7.01 -0.10
N ARG A 33 -6.19 -7.05 -1.22
CA ARG A 33 -5.63 -7.31 -2.56
C ARG A 33 -4.90 -6.07 -3.06
N ARG A 34 -4.01 -6.26 -4.04
CA ARG A 34 -3.33 -5.15 -4.71
C ARG A 34 -4.31 -4.24 -5.44
N GLU A 35 -5.28 -4.84 -6.11
CA GLU A 35 -6.33 -4.13 -6.88
C GLU A 35 -7.17 -3.26 -5.96
N GLU A 36 -7.63 -3.82 -4.85
CA GLU A 36 -8.41 -3.12 -3.82
C GLU A 36 -7.64 -1.94 -3.23
N LEU A 37 -6.37 -2.14 -2.86
CA LEU A 37 -5.55 -1.06 -2.33
C LEU A 37 -5.29 0.04 -3.38
N ALA A 38 -5.00 -0.35 -4.61
CA ALA A 38 -4.77 0.58 -5.69
C ALA A 38 -6.01 1.43 -5.98
N GLN A 39 -7.20 0.81 -5.94
CA GLN A 39 -8.48 1.50 -6.04
C GLN A 39 -8.69 2.49 -4.89
N LEU A 40 -8.47 2.08 -3.64
CA LEU A 40 -8.61 2.95 -2.47
C LEU A 40 -7.63 4.14 -2.51
N ALA A 41 -6.40 3.91 -2.97
CA ALA A 41 -5.37 4.94 -3.07
C ALA A 41 -5.44 5.78 -4.36
N GLY A 42 -6.38 5.50 -5.27
CA GLY A 42 -6.50 6.22 -6.54
C GLY A 42 -5.29 6.06 -7.49
N VAL A 43 -4.59 4.93 -7.42
CA VAL A 43 -3.42 4.63 -8.26
C VAL A 43 -3.67 3.40 -9.14
N SER A 44 -2.86 3.23 -10.18
CA SER A 44 -2.95 2.01 -10.99
C SER A 44 -2.38 0.79 -10.26
N VAL A 45 -2.99 -0.37 -10.47
CA VAL A 45 -2.56 -1.66 -9.89
C VAL A 45 -1.11 -1.99 -10.27
N ASP A 46 -0.74 -1.72 -11.53
CA ASP A 46 0.62 -1.93 -12.03
C ASP A 46 1.63 -1.02 -11.35
N TYR A 47 1.24 0.23 -11.05
CA TYR A 47 2.11 1.15 -10.34
C TYR A 47 2.34 0.69 -8.89
N TYR A 48 1.29 0.31 -8.17
CA TYR A 48 1.42 -0.27 -6.83
C TYR A 48 2.25 -1.57 -6.83
N THR A 49 2.04 -2.43 -7.83
CA THR A 49 2.80 -3.68 -7.98
C THR A 49 4.29 -3.41 -8.18
N ARG A 50 4.67 -2.39 -8.96
CA ARG A 50 6.07 -1.98 -9.12
C ARG A 50 6.69 -1.45 -7.82
N LEU A 51 5.91 -0.73 -6.99
CA LEU A 51 6.35 -0.29 -5.67
C LEU A 51 6.60 -1.48 -4.73
N GLU A 52 5.68 -2.46 -4.68
CA GLU A 52 5.84 -3.69 -3.88
C GLU A 52 6.95 -4.64 -4.36
N GLN A 53 7.38 -4.51 -5.62
CA GLN A 53 8.53 -5.22 -6.19
C GLN A 53 9.85 -4.45 -6.01
N GLY A 54 9.81 -3.22 -5.47
CA GLY A 54 11.00 -2.37 -5.34
C GLY A 54 11.56 -1.86 -6.67
N ARG A 55 10.79 -2.01 -7.76
CA ARG A 55 11.14 -1.56 -9.12
C ARG A 55 10.82 -0.09 -9.36
N SER A 56 9.98 0.51 -8.51
CA SER A 56 9.76 1.95 -8.43
C SER A 56 10.22 2.45 -7.07
N ARG A 57 11.05 3.49 -7.06
CA ARG A 57 11.59 4.12 -5.85
C ARG A 57 11.12 5.56 -5.65
N SER A 58 10.45 6.14 -6.64
CA SER A 58 9.99 7.53 -6.63
C SER A 58 8.46 7.56 -6.74
N ALA A 59 7.80 7.56 -5.58
CA ALA A 59 6.40 7.96 -5.48
C ALA A 59 6.34 9.42 -5.06
N SER A 60 5.39 10.17 -5.60
CA SER A 60 5.15 11.55 -5.14
C SER A 60 4.65 11.53 -3.69
N PRO A 61 4.85 12.60 -2.91
CA PRO A 61 4.30 12.72 -1.57
C PRO A 61 2.79 12.44 -1.54
N GLU A 62 2.04 12.94 -2.52
CA GLU A 62 0.59 12.75 -2.65
C GLU A 62 0.22 11.26 -2.78
N VAL A 63 0.96 10.50 -3.59
CA VAL A 63 0.78 9.05 -3.72
C VAL A 63 1.08 8.35 -2.39
N LEU A 64 2.14 8.76 -1.69
CA LEU A 64 2.51 8.18 -0.40
C LEU A 64 1.42 8.45 0.65
N ASP A 65 0.83 9.64 0.64
CA ASP A 65 -0.26 10.02 1.54
C ASP A 65 -1.57 9.27 1.22
N ALA A 66 -1.87 9.08 -0.07
CA ALA A 66 -3.00 8.27 -0.51
C ALA A 66 -2.83 6.80 -0.10
N LEU A 67 -1.64 6.23 -0.29
CA LEU A 67 -1.31 4.86 0.14
C LEU A 67 -1.37 4.73 1.67
N ALA A 68 -0.84 5.71 2.40
CA ALA A 68 -0.90 5.75 3.85
C ALA A 68 -2.33 5.79 4.39
N THR A 69 -3.19 6.58 3.74
CA THR A 69 -4.61 6.68 4.09
C THR A 69 -5.31 5.35 3.81
N ALA A 70 -5.12 4.77 2.62
CA ALA A 70 -5.73 3.50 2.23
C ALA A 70 -5.23 2.31 3.07
N LEU A 71 -4.01 2.38 3.60
CA LEU A 71 -3.43 1.37 4.49
C LEU A 71 -3.72 1.61 5.98
N HIS A 72 -4.48 2.66 6.32
CA HIS A 72 -4.77 3.04 7.71
C HIS A 72 -3.51 3.21 8.56
N LEU A 73 -2.43 3.75 7.96
CA LEU A 73 -1.17 3.98 8.67
C LEU A 73 -1.33 5.09 9.72
N ASN A 74 -0.71 4.88 10.88
CA ASN A 74 -0.56 5.94 11.87
C ASN A 74 0.56 6.92 11.47
N ASP A 75 0.67 8.05 12.17
CA ASP A 75 1.61 9.11 11.80
C ASP A 75 3.08 8.67 11.82
N ALA A 76 3.47 7.76 12.72
CA ALA A 76 4.83 7.21 12.75
C ALA A 76 5.10 6.33 11.52
N GLU A 77 4.15 5.49 11.14
CA GLU A 77 4.20 4.63 9.95
C GLU A 77 4.20 5.46 8.66
N ARG A 78 3.42 6.54 8.61
CA ARG A 78 3.42 7.52 7.50
C ARG A 78 4.80 8.14 7.32
N ASN A 79 5.35 8.69 8.40
CA ASN A 79 6.70 9.27 8.38
C ASN A 79 7.74 8.24 7.93
N HIS A 80 7.65 7.01 8.42
CA HIS A 80 8.53 5.94 8.01
C HIS A 80 8.40 5.61 6.51
N LEU A 81 7.17 5.53 5.98
CA LEU A 81 6.92 5.33 4.55
C LEU A 81 7.58 6.42 3.70
N HIS A 82 7.41 7.69 4.09
CA HIS A 82 8.05 8.83 3.43
C HIS A 82 9.58 8.75 3.47
N THR A 83 10.17 8.37 4.61
CA THR A 83 11.62 8.14 4.71
C THR A 83 12.08 7.01 3.79
N LEU A 84 11.34 5.92 3.70
CA LEU A 84 11.65 4.77 2.83
C LEU A 84 11.52 5.10 1.33
N ALA A 85 10.71 6.08 0.98
CA ALA A 85 10.50 6.54 -0.39
C ALA A 85 11.55 7.56 -0.86
N ARG A 86 12.32 8.16 0.07
CA ARG A 86 13.37 9.09 -0.31
C ARG A 86 14.44 8.36 -1.13
N PRO A 87 14.87 8.91 -2.28
CA PRO A 87 15.99 8.36 -3.01
C PRO A 87 17.21 8.38 -2.08
N ARG A 88 17.75 7.20 -1.79
CA ARG A 88 19.01 7.08 -1.05
C ARG A 88 20.06 7.83 -1.88
N PRO A 89 20.76 8.83 -1.32
CA PRO A 89 21.81 9.53 -2.07
C PRO A 89 22.79 8.47 -2.58
N ARG A 90 23.09 8.53 -3.88
CA ARG A 90 24.15 7.71 -4.45
C ARG A 90 25.46 8.21 -3.82
N PRO A 91 26.32 7.32 -3.29
CA PRO A 91 27.67 7.72 -2.90
C PRO A 91 28.46 8.22 -4.11
#